data_AF-A0A2T7VT29-F1
#
_entry.id   AF-A0A2T7VT29-F1
#
_cell.length_a   1.000
_cell.length_b   1.000
_cell.length_c   1.000
_cell.angle_alpha   90.00
_cell.angle_beta   90.00
_cell.angle_gamma   90.00
#
_symmetry.space_group_name_H-M   'P 1'
#
loop_
_entity.id
_entity.type
_entity.pdbx_description
1 polymer ?
#
loop_
_entity_poly.entity_id
_entity_poly.type
_entity_poly.pdbx_seq_one_letter_code
_entity_poly.pdbx_strand_id
1 'polypeptide(L)'
;MTFWKGLRTSYGGSLAFLAACPLLALVPVVFELLQHVAEVHIGMYDSIAAAKALEHHPLRVALGMVKVLALLVPTYWITRFVHTRDPRFAAQRDPLAMRLFAGVVVIHMALSAAQLFGLPQTPGALLAGLAGGLIVQCLLVAWTVAATLGDATIGPVASVRIMARRLPWTIAFTIVAMLPLMIPHYMLGAAAIMAPREWLWPILTVDALLVGWLCAVMAASNYVVAMRAVALAGSALRGSGAADVARPAVAARYPG
;
A
#
# COMPACT_ATOMS: atom_id res chain seq x y z
N MET A 1 19.56 6.99 4.45
CA MET A 1 18.51 7.80 3.78
C MET A 1 17.75 8.62 4.82
N THR A 2 17.63 9.94 4.63
CA THR A 2 16.87 10.85 5.50
C THR A 2 15.37 10.77 5.22
N PHE A 3 14.54 11.28 6.14
CA PHE A 3 13.08 11.29 6.00
C PHE A 3 12.62 12.04 4.73
N TRP A 4 13.12 13.26 4.52
CA TRP A 4 12.80 14.08 3.34
C TRP A 4 13.24 13.43 2.03
N LYS A 5 14.47 12.87 1.98
CA LYS A 5 14.94 12.14 0.80
C LYS A 5 14.06 10.93 0.51
N GLY A 6 13.61 10.23 1.55
CA GLY A 6 12.65 9.14 1.43
C GLY A 6 11.34 9.59 0.79
N LEU A 7 10.71 10.67 1.29
CA LEU A 7 9.47 11.20 0.72
C LEU A 7 9.62 11.59 -0.74
N ARG A 8 10.67 12.34 -1.08
CA ARG A 8 10.96 12.72 -2.47
C ARG A 8 11.15 11.50 -3.37
N THR A 9 11.78 10.45 -2.85
CA THR A 9 11.96 9.18 -3.57
C THR A 9 10.64 8.45 -3.77
N SER A 10 9.77 8.41 -2.76
CA SER A 10 8.44 7.79 -2.85
C SER A 10 7.58 8.48 -3.90
N TYR A 11 7.46 9.81 -3.83
CA TYR A 11 6.63 10.59 -4.76
C TYR A 11 7.24 10.64 -6.17
N GLY A 12 8.55 10.82 -6.30
CA GLY A 12 9.22 10.76 -7.61
C GLY A 12 9.23 9.35 -8.21
N GLY A 13 9.17 8.31 -7.37
CA GLY A 13 8.99 6.91 -7.77
C GLY A 13 7.59 6.63 -8.28
N SER A 14 6.58 7.06 -7.54
CA SER A 14 5.18 6.87 -7.92
C SER A 14 4.85 7.60 -9.21
N LEU A 15 5.22 8.87 -9.36
CA LEU A 15 4.96 9.64 -10.58
C LEU A 15 5.66 9.04 -11.80
N ALA A 16 6.92 8.60 -11.66
CA ALA A 16 7.62 7.93 -12.74
C ALA A 16 6.94 6.61 -13.14
N PHE A 17 6.39 5.86 -12.16
CA PHE A 17 5.63 4.65 -12.45
C PHE A 17 4.34 4.95 -13.20
N LEU A 18 3.57 5.96 -12.76
CA LEU A 18 2.34 6.36 -13.44
C LEU A 18 2.60 6.73 -14.91
N ALA A 19 3.70 7.40 -15.19
CA ALA A 19 4.09 7.79 -16.55
C ALA A 19 4.60 6.59 -17.39
N ALA A 20 5.43 5.71 -16.80
CA ALA A 20 6.06 4.61 -17.52
C ALA A 20 5.15 3.38 -17.69
N CYS A 21 4.20 3.18 -16.76
CA CYS A 21 3.35 2.00 -16.68
C CYS A 21 1.85 2.38 -16.55
N PRO A 22 1.29 3.20 -17.45
CA PRO A 22 -0.05 3.78 -17.28
C PRO A 22 -1.14 2.72 -17.18
N LEU A 23 -1.05 1.63 -17.95
CA LEU A 23 -2.06 0.56 -17.89
C LEU A 23 -2.07 -0.16 -16.53
N LEU A 24 -0.90 -0.36 -15.90
CA LEU A 24 -0.82 -0.97 -14.58
C LEU A 24 -1.28 0.01 -13.49
N ALA A 25 -1.00 1.31 -13.67
CA ALA A 25 -1.46 2.37 -12.80
C ALA A 25 -2.99 2.56 -12.82
N LEU A 26 -3.65 2.22 -13.93
CA LEU A 26 -5.10 2.30 -14.06
C LEU A 26 -5.86 1.18 -13.35
N VAL A 27 -5.20 0.09 -12.94
CA VAL A 27 -5.84 -1.02 -12.21
C VAL A 27 -6.63 -0.52 -10.99
N PRO A 28 -6.02 0.16 -10.00
CA PRO A 28 -6.76 0.64 -8.83
C PRO A 28 -7.83 1.69 -9.20
N VAL A 29 -7.58 2.51 -10.23
CA VAL A 29 -8.54 3.54 -10.70
C VAL A 29 -9.83 2.89 -11.20
N VAL A 30 -9.74 1.83 -12.01
CA VAL A 30 -10.90 1.13 -12.55
C VAL A 30 -11.73 0.51 -11.43
N PHE A 31 -11.08 -0.12 -10.45
CA PHE A 31 -11.81 -0.76 -9.35
C PHE A 31 -12.38 0.23 -8.34
N GLU A 32 -11.76 1.38 -8.12
CA GLU A 32 -12.39 2.48 -7.37
C GLU A 32 -13.63 3.01 -8.11
N LEU A 33 -13.54 3.22 -9.43
CA LEU A 33 -14.69 3.64 -10.23
C LEU A 33 -15.83 2.61 -10.19
N LEU A 34 -15.53 1.32 -10.20
CA LEU A 34 -16.54 0.27 -10.05
C LEU A 34 -17.22 0.33 -8.68
N GLN A 35 -16.47 0.59 -7.61
CA GLN A 35 -17.06 0.82 -6.28
C GLN A 35 -17.93 2.09 -6.29
N HIS A 36 -17.46 3.20 -6.86
CA HIS A 36 -18.24 4.42 -7.02
C HIS A 36 -19.55 4.18 -7.77
N VAL A 37 -19.54 3.42 -8.86
CA VAL A 37 -20.76 3.04 -9.60
C VAL A 37 -21.75 2.33 -8.70
N ALA A 38 -21.29 1.39 -7.88
CA ALA A 38 -22.16 0.70 -6.94
C ALA A 38 -22.67 1.61 -5.83
N GLU A 39 -21.83 2.48 -5.29
CA GLU A 39 -22.20 3.46 -4.25
C GLU A 39 -23.25 4.46 -4.77
N VAL A 40 -23.12 4.92 -6.02
CA VAL A 40 -24.14 5.72 -6.71
C VAL A 40 -25.42 4.90 -6.94
N HIS A 41 -25.29 3.65 -7.39
CA HIS A 41 -26.44 2.77 -7.67
C HIS A 41 -27.30 2.51 -6.43
N ILE A 42 -26.68 2.36 -5.26
CA ILE A 42 -27.40 2.12 -4.00
C ILE A 42 -27.88 3.42 -3.33
N GLY A 43 -27.62 4.60 -3.92
CA GLY A 43 -28.06 5.90 -3.39
C GLY A 43 -27.18 6.46 -2.27
N MET A 44 -25.92 5.99 -2.13
CA MET A 44 -25.04 6.43 -1.05
C MET A 44 -24.73 7.94 -1.08
N TYR A 45 -24.72 8.54 -2.28
CA TYR A 45 -24.42 9.96 -2.48
C TYR A 45 -25.65 10.88 -2.40
N ASP A 46 -26.85 10.35 -2.11
CA ASP A 46 -28.07 11.16 -2.10
C ASP A 46 -28.14 12.11 -0.88
N SER A 47 -27.51 11.73 0.23
CA SER A 47 -27.40 12.57 1.44
C SER A 47 -26.39 12.00 2.44
N ILE A 48 -26.00 12.81 3.42
CA ILE A 48 -25.18 12.35 4.56
C ILE A 48 -25.87 11.21 5.32
N ALA A 49 -27.20 11.23 5.43
CA ALA A 49 -27.97 10.18 6.10
C ALA A 49 -27.91 8.86 5.30
N ALA A 50 -28.08 8.92 3.97
CA ALA A 50 -27.94 7.77 3.09
C ALA A 50 -26.53 7.18 3.15
N ALA A 51 -25.49 8.04 3.10
CA ALA A 51 -24.10 7.63 3.21
C ALA A 51 -23.81 6.80 4.47
N LYS A 52 -24.35 7.24 5.63
CA LYS A 52 -24.21 6.51 6.91
C LYS A 52 -25.01 5.22 6.92
N ALA A 53 -26.24 5.23 6.40
CA ALA A 53 -27.10 4.05 6.39
C ALA A 53 -26.55 2.93 5.49
N LEU A 54 -25.86 3.30 4.40
CA LEU A 54 -25.37 2.38 3.38
C LEU A 54 -23.88 2.03 3.52
N GLU A 55 -23.21 2.50 4.59
CA GLU A 55 -21.80 2.24 4.83
C GLU A 55 -21.48 0.73 4.83
N HIS A 56 -22.35 -0.09 5.42
CA HIS A 56 -22.17 -1.55 5.49
C HIS A 56 -22.99 -2.31 4.45
N HIS A 57 -23.49 -1.64 3.41
CA HIS A 57 -24.28 -2.30 2.37
C HIS A 57 -23.48 -3.43 1.69
N PRO A 58 -24.02 -4.67 1.53
CA PRO A 58 -23.25 -5.82 1.08
C PRO A 58 -22.51 -5.61 -0.26
N LEU A 59 -23.17 -4.96 -1.23
CA LEU A 59 -22.56 -4.64 -2.52
C LEU A 59 -21.34 -3.72 -2.39
N ARG A 60 -21.44 -2.70 -1.54
CA ARG A 60 -20.35 -1.75 -1.27
C ARG A 60 -19.18 -2.47 -0.61
N VAL A 61 -19.46 -3.28 0.40
CA VAL A 61 -18.45 -4.05 1.14
C VAL A 61 -17.73 -5.05 0.22
N ALA A 62 -18.48 -5.77 -0.64
CA ALA A 62 -17.91 -6.71 -1.59
C ALA A 62 -16.97 -6.01 -2.60
N LEU A 63 -17.41 -4.91 -3.20
CA LEU A 63 -16.56 -4.13 -4.12
C LEU A 63 -15.41 -3.44 -3.40
N GLY A 64 -15.58 -3.05 -2.13
CA GLY A 64 -14.50 -2.58 -1.28
C GLY A 64 -13.41 -3.63 -1.09
N MET A 65 -13.77 -4.91 -0.91
CA MET A 65 -12.79 -6.00 -0.86
C MET A 65 -12.07 -6.22 -2.20
N VAL A 66 -12.80 -6.11 -3.31
CA VAL A 66 -12.19 -6.16 -4.65
C VAL A 66 -11.24 -4.98 -4.86
N LYS A 67 -11.60 -3.78 -4.42
CA LYS A 67 -10.72 -2.61 -4.43
C LYS A 67 -9.45 -2.86 -3.61
N VAL A 68 -9.55 -3.41 -2.40
CA VAL A 68 -8.37 -3.71 -1.57
C VAL A 68 -7.40 -4.63 -2.32
N LEU A 69 -7.93 -5.66 -3.00
CA LEU A 69 -7.12 -6.52 -3.86
C LEU A 69 -6.49 -5.74 -5.03
N ALA A 70 -7.25 -4.84 -5.66
CA ALA A 70 -6.78 -3.98 -6.74
C ALA A 70 -5.76 -2.91 -6.30
N LEU A 71 -5.68 -2.57 -5.02
CA LEU A 71 -4.61 -1.77 -4.43
C LEU A 71 -3.37 -2.62 -4.12
N LEU A 72 -3.58 -3.86 -3.68
CA LEU A 72 -2.50 -4.75 -3.28
C LEU A 72 -1.74 -5.32 -4.46
N VAL A 73 -2.42 -5.87 -5.47
CA VAL A 73 -1.79 -6.55 -6.59
C VAL A 73 -0.82 -5.66 -7.37
N PRO A 74 -1.13 -4.37 -7.66
CA PRO A 74 -0.22 -3.46 -8.33
C PRO A 74 1.09 -3.19 -7.60
N THR A 75 1.13 -3.38 -6.27
CA THR A 75 2.36 -3.20 -5.49
C THR A 75 3.51 -4.08 -6.01
N TYR A 76 3.20 -5.24 -6.61
CA TYR A 76 4.19 -6.09 -7.27
C TYR A 76 4.98 -5.36 -8.35
N TRP A 77 4.28 -4.77 -9.34
CA TRP A 77 4.95 -4.08 -10.44
C TRP A 77 5.54 -2.75 -9.97
N ILE A 78 4.86 -2.02 -9.08
CA ILE A 78 5.31 -0.72 -8.60
C ILE A 78 6.62 -0.87 -7.83
N THR A 79 6.73 -1.84 -6.92
CA THR A 79 7.98 -2.07 -6.16
C THR A 79 9.13 -2.47 -7.08
N ARG A 80 8.90 -3.37 -8.06
CA ARG A 80 9.92 -3.76 -9.05
C ARG A 80 10.36 -2.59 -9.92
N PHE A 81 9.43 -1.74 -10.34
CA PHE A 81 9.74 -0.52 -11.08
C PHE A 81 10.53 0.47 -10.23
N VAL A 82 10.11 0.73 -8.99
CA VAL A 82 10.81 1.68 -8.12
C VAL A 82 12.23 1.20 -7.80
N HIS A 83 12.44 -0.12 -7.72
CA HIS A 83 13.75 -0.73 -7.52
C HIS A 83 14.72 -0.47 -8.68
N THR A 84 14.28 -0.58 -9.94
CA THR A 84 15.16 -0.55 -11.12
C THR A 84 15.00 0.68 -12.02
N ARG A 85 13.89 1.41 -11.87
CA ARG A 85 13.37 2.42 -12.81
C ARG A 85 13.15 1.92 -14.24
N ASP A 86 13.01 0.60 -14.42
CA ASP A 86 12.79 -0.03 -15.72
C ASP A 86 11.38 -0.67 -15.81
N PRO A 87 10.50 -0.20 -16.72
CA PRO A 87 9.18 -0.81 -16.91
C PRO A 87 9.26 -2.25 -17.45
N ARG A 88 10.34 -2.62 -18.16
CA ARG A 88 10.52 -4.00 -18.67
C ARG A 88 10.79 -4.97 -17.53
N PHE A 89 11.68 -4.62 -16.60
CA PHE A 89 11.92 -5.42 -15.40
C PHE A 89 10.67 -5.52 -14.51
N ALA A 90 9.91 -4.43 -14.39
CA ALA A 90 8.65 -4.44 -13.66
C ALA A 90 7.67 -5.46 -14.26
N ALA A 91 7.46 -5.42 -15.58
CA ALA A 91 6.55 -6.32 -16.29
C ALA A 91 7.06 -7.77 -16.43
N GLN A 92 8.34 -8.02 -16.14
CA GLN A 92 8.92 -9.35 -16.26
C GLN A 92 8.24 -10.36 -15.32
N ARG A 93 7.91 -11.51 -15.87
CA ARG A 93 7.41 -12.66 -15.10
C ARG A 93 8.57 -13.32 -14.38
N ASP A 94 8.51 -13.32 -13.05
CA ASP A 94 9.41 -14.05 -12.17
C ASP A 94 8.56 -15.04 -11.35
N PRO A 95 8.56 -16.34 -11.70
CA PRO A 95 7.72 -17.33 -11.03
C PRO A 95 7.96 -17.41 -9.52
N LEU A 96 9.20 -17.18 -9.06
CA LEU A 96 9.51 -17.20 -7.64
C LEU A 96 8.91 -15.97 -6.95
N ALA A 97 9.12 -14.78 -7.50
CA ALA A 97 8.55 -13.55 -6.97
C ALA A 97 7.02 -13.60 -6.95
N MET A 98 6.39 -14.08 -8.03
CA MET A 98 4.93 -14.23 -8.11
C MET A 98 4.40 -15.20 -7.06
N ARG A 99 5.07 -16.35 -6.83
CA ARG A 99 4.66 -17.32 -5.80
C ARG A 99 4.81 -16.74 -4.39
N LEU A 100 5.93 -16.08 -4.09
CA LEU A 100 6.15 -15.45 -2.79
C LEU A 100 5.12 -14.34 -2.55
N PHE A 101 4.87 -13.51 -3.56
CA PHE A 101 3.92 -12.41 -3.50
C PHE A 101 2.47 -12.90 -3.40
N ALA A 102 2.11 -14.03 -4.00
CA ALA A 102 0.80 -14.65 -3.79
C ALA A 102 0.55 -14.96 -2.30
N GLY A 103 1.58 -15.42 -1.56
CA GLY A 103 1.50 -15.59 -0.11
C GLY A 103 1.27 -14.27 0.64
N VAL A 104 1.92 -13.19 0.20
CA VAL A 104 1.69 -11.83 0.73
C VAL A 104 0.24 -11.40 0.49
N VAL A 105 -0.28 -11.63 -0.72
CA VAL A 105 -1.67 -11.33 -1.09
C VAL A 105 -2.64 -12.07 -0.19
N VAL A 106 -2.48 -13.39 -0.03
CA VAL A 106 -3.35 -14.20 0.82
C VAL A 106 -3.36 -13.69 2.27
N ILE A 107 -2.18 -13.41 2.85
CA ILE A 107 -2.11 -12.93 4.24
C ILE A 107 -2.75 -11.55 4.39
N HIS A 108 -2.46 -10.60 3.49
CA HIS A 108 -3.06 -9.27 3.59
C HIS A 108 -4.57 -9.31 3.36
N MET A 109 -5.06 -10.12 2.43
CA MET A 109 -6.50 -10.29 2.21
C MET A 109 -7.19 -10.94 3.42
N ALA A 110 -6.56 -11.93 4.05
CA ALA A 110 -7.08 -12.54 5.28
C ALA A 110 -7.12 -11.52 6.44
N LEU A 111 -6.09 -10.67 6.58
CA LEU A 111 -6.08 -9.60 7.58
C LEU A 111 -7.16 -8.56 7.31
N SER A 112 -7.33 -8.12 6.05
CA SER A 112 -8.40 -7.19 5.67
C SER A 112 -9.79 -7.78 5.90
N ALA A 113 -10.00 -9.06 5.56
CA ALA A 113 -11.25 -9.75 5.83
C ALA A 113 -11.51 -9.90 7.34
N ALA A 114 -10.50 -10.24 8.14
CA ALA A 114 -10.63 -10.31 9.59
C ALA A 114 -10.98 -8.94 10.21
N GLN A 115 -10.37 -7.86 9.71
CA GLN A 115 -10.69 -6.51 10.15
C GLN A 115 -12.13 -6.11 9.80
N LEU A 116 -12.62 -6.51 8.62
CA LEU A 116 -13.92 -6.10 8.11
C LEU A 116 -15.08 -6.96 8.65
N PHE A 117 -14.87 -8.26 8.81
CA PHE A 117 -15.92 -9.23 9.15
C PHE A 117 -15.73 -9.89 10.52
N GLY A 118 -14.50 -9.92 11.04
CA GLY A 118 -14.17 -10.59 12.30
C GLY A 118 -14.23 -9.68 13.52
N LEU A 119 -14.14 -8.35 13.34
CA LEU A 119 -14.18 -7.39 14.44
C LEU A 119 -15.60 -6.84 14.66
N PRO A 120 -16.01 -6.62 15.93
CA PRO A 120 -17.22 -5.86 16.23
C PRO A 120 -17.18 -4.48 15.60
N GLN A 121 -18.30 -4.01 15.06
CA GLN A 121 -18.42 -2.67 14.46
C GLN A 121 -18.64 -1.58 15.53
N THR A 122 -17.95 -1.70 16.68
CA THR A 122 -17.96 -0.69 17.73
C THR A 122 -16.80 0.28 17.54
N PRO A 123 -16.92 1.56 17.94
CA PRO A 123 -15.83 2.54 17.75
C PRO A 123 -14.48 2.09 18.31
N GLY A 124 -14.47 1.46 19.49
CA GLY A 124 -13.26 0.95 20.12
C GLY A 124 -12.60 -0.19 19.34
N ALA A 125 -13.40 -1.13 18.83
CA ALA A 125 -12.89 -2.24 18.02
C ALA A 125 -12.38 -1.77 16.66
N LEU A 126 -13.04 -0.81 16.02
CA LEU A 126 -12.58 -0.21 14.76
C LEU A 126 -11.26 0.55 14.95
N LEU A 127 -11.13 1.33 16.04
CA LEU A 127 -9.88 2.04 16.36
C LEU A 127 -8.73 1.06 16.65
N ALA A 128 -8.98 0.01 17.43
CA ALA A 128 -8.01 -1.03 17.71
C ALA A 128 -7.61 -1.79 16.42
N GLY A 129 -8.59 -2.09 15.56
CA GLY A 129 -8.37 -2.72 14.26
C GLY A 129 -7.52 -1.86 13.33
N LEU A 130 -7.77 -0.55 13.27
CA LEU A 130 -6.98 0.40 12.50
C LEU A 130 -5.53 0.46 13.01
N ALA A 131 -5.34 0.66 14.33
CA ALA A 131 -4.02 0.77 14.93
C ALA A 131 -3.23 -0.55 14.79
N GLY A 132 -3.87 -1.68 15.10
CA GLY A 132 -3.29 -3.01 14.96
C GLY A 132 -2.95 -3.35 13.51
N GLY A 133 -3.86 -3.05 12.58
CA GLY A 133 -3.66 -3.24 11.15
C GLY A 133 -2.47 -2.43 10.62
N LEU A 134 -2.34 -1.16 11.01
CA LEU A 134 -1.19 -0.33 10.66
C LEU A 134 0.11 -0.90 11.20
N ILE A 135 0.13 -1.33 12.47
CA ILE A 135 1.31 -1.96 13.09
C ILE A 135 1.72 -3.22 12.33
N VAL A 136 0.77 -4.13 12.10
CA VAL A 136 1.02 -5.40 11.39
C VAL A 136 1.52 -5.12 9.96
N GLN A 137 0.88 -4.20 9.24
CA GLN A 137 1.31 -3.81 7.90
C GLN A 137 2.76 -3.30 7.91
N CYS A 138 3.09 -2.37 8.82
CA CYS A 138 4.45 -1.85 8.96
C CYS A 138 5.49 -2.93 9.31
N LEU A 139 5.11 -3.94 10.10
CA LEU A 139 5.98 -5.07 10.43
C LEU A 139 6.23 -6.02 9.25
N LEU A 140 5.27 -6.12 8.32
CA LEU A 140 5.33 -7.01 7.16
C LEU A 140 5.89 -6.34 5.89
N VAL A 141 6.13 -5.03 5.90
CA VAL A 141 6.62 -4.26 4.73
C VAL A 141 7.89 -4.87 4.10
N ALA A 142 8.87 -5.31 4.89
CA ALA A 142 10.10 -5.88 4.34
C ALA A 142 9.86 -7.23 3.64
N TRP A 143 8.96 -8.07 4.17
CA TRP A 143 8.53 -9.31 3.51
C TRP A 143 7.79 -9.01 2.21
N THR A 144 6.85 -8.04 2.22
CA THR A 144 6.14 -7.62 1.01
C THR A 144 7.13 -7.20 -0.08
N VAL A 145 8.07 -6.32 0.23
CA VAL A 145 9.07 -5.85 -0.75
C VAL A 145 9.97 -7.00 -1.23
N ALA A 146 10.51 -7.80 -0.33
CA ALA A 146 11.36 -8.94 -0.69
C ALA A 146 10.62 -9.95 -1.59
N ALA A 147 9.36 -10.25 -1.29
CA ALA A 147 8.53 -11.14 -2.10
C ALA A 147 8.36 -10.62 -3.54
N THR A 148 8.08 -9.32 -3.73
CA THR A 148 7.95 -8.73 -5.08
C THR A 148 9.25 -8.79 -5.90
N LEU A 149 10.39 -8.85 -5.22
CA LEU A 149 11.73 -8.93 -5.80
C LEU A 149 12.27 -10.37 -5.89
N GLY A 150 11.47 -11.38 -5.52
CA GLY A 150 11.87 -12.78 -5.62
C GLY A 150 12.83 -13.26 -4.52
N ASP A 151 12.97 -12.51 -3.44
CA ASP A 151 13.90 -12.82 -2.36
C ASP A 151 13.25 -13.63 -1.24
N ALA A 152 13.48 -14.95 -1.28
CA ALA A 152 12.99 -15.89 -0.28
C ALA A 152 13.69 -15.76 1.09
N THR A 153 14.75 -14.96 1.23
CA THR A 153 15.50 -14.86 2.50
C THR A 153 14.77 -14.05 3.57
N ILE A 154 13.85 -13.17 3.18
CA ILE A 154 13.05 -12.35 4.10
C ILE A 154 11.61 -12.85 4.07
N GLY A 155 11.31 -13.86 4.90
CA GLY A 155 9.94 -14.28 5.19
C GLY A 155 9.24 -13.36 6.21
N PRO A 156 7.98 -13.65 6.59
CA PRO A 156 7.19 -12.80 7.49
C PRO A 156 7.86 -12.62 8.87
N VAL A 157 8.38 -13.71 9.46
CA VAL A 157 9.08 -13.66 10.76
C VAL A 157 10.37 -12.83 10.68
N ALA A 158 11.12 -12.97 9.60
CA ALA A 158 12.33 -12.18 9.37
C ALA A 158 11.99 -10.70 9.20
N SER A 159 10.92 -10.37 8.48
CA SER A 159 10.41 -9.01 8.35
C SER A 159 10.07 -8.41 9.71
N VAL A 160 9.31 -9.11 10.56
CA VAL A 160 8.99 -8.63 11.92
C VAL A 160 10.27 -8.32 12.70
N ARG A 161 11.27 -9.20 12.67
CA ARG A 161 12.54 -8.99 13.37
C ARG A 161 13.30 -7.75 12.87
N ILE A 162 13.31 -7.53 11.55
CA ILE A 162 13.95 -6.36 10.92
C ILE A 162 13.19 -5.07 11.25
N MET A 163 11.86 -5.12 11.18
CA MET A 163 10.99 -3.95 11.24
C MET A 163 10.65 -3.50 12.66
N ALA A 164 10.57 -4.42 13.65
CA ALA A 164 10.09 -4.11 15.00
C ALA A 164 10.84 -2.95 15.67
N ARG A 165 12.18 -2.95 15.61
CA ARG A 165 13.01 -1.88 16.20
C ARG A 165 12.91 -0.55 15.44
N ARG A 166 12.31 -0.56 14.26
CA ARG A 166 12.16 0.58 13.34
C ARG A 166 10.69 1.00 13.20
N LEU A 167 9.80 0.42 14.00
CA LEU A 167 8.36 0.59 13.89
C LEU A 167 7.93 2.06 14.06
N PRO A 168 8.38 2.83 15.06
CA PRO A 168 7.95 4.23 15.21
C PRO A 168 8.29 5.08 13.99
N TRP A 169 9.50 4.91 13.43
CA TRP A 169 9.91 5.62 12.23
C TRP A 169 9.10 5.20 11.01
N THR A 170 8.82 3.89 10.89
CA THR A 170 8.06 3.32 9.77
C THR A 170 6.61 3.82 9.79
N ILE A 171 5.97 3.83 10.95
CA ILE A 171 4.62 4.37 11.14
C ILE A 171 4.60 5.85 10.79
N ALA A 172 5.50 6.66 11.37
CA ALA A 172 5.57 8.08 11.08
C ALA A 172 5.79 8.36 9.59
N PHE A 173 6.69 7.62 8.95
CA PHE A 173 6.95 7.78 7.52
C PHE A 173 5.75 7.38 6.66
N THR A 174 5.10 6.27 6.97
CA THR A 174 3.92 5.79 6.24
C THR A 174 2.78 6.81 6.32
N ILE A 175 2.49 7.33 7.52
CA ILE A 175 1.47 8.36 7.74
C ILE A 175 1.81 9.62 6.93
N VAL A 176 3.02 10.17 7.08
CA VAL A 176 3.40 11.41 6.37
C VAL A 176 3.46 11.21 4.86
N ALA A 177 3.82 10.02 4.37
CA ALA A 177 3.81 9.73 2.94
C ALA A 177 2.38 9.69 2.36
N MET A 178 1.42 9.13 3.10
CA MET A 178 0.04 8.94 2.63
C MET A 178 -0.86 10.16 2.83
N LEU A 179 -0.72 10.88 3.95
CA LEU A 179 -1.61 11.97 4.34
C LEU A 179 -1.89 13.01 3.24
N PRO A 180 -0.89 13.50 2.48
CA PRO A 180 -1.13 14.49 1.45
C PRO A 180 -2.09 14.05 0.34
N LEU A 181 -2.24 12.75 0.11
CA LEU A 181 -3.18 12.19 -0.87
C LEU A 181 -4.45 11.64 -0.20
N MET A 182 -4.36 11.15 1.04
CA MET A 182 -5.53 10.70 1.80
C MET A 182 -6.50 11.84 2.14
N ILE A 183 -5.98 13.02 2.49
CA ILE A 183 -6.80 14.20 2.81
C ILE A 183 -7.70 14.59 1.62
N PRO A 184 -7.15 14.87 0.41
CA PRO A 184 -7.98 15.21 -0.72
C PRO A 184 -8.94 14.08 -1.14
N HIS A 185 -8.56 12.81 -0.96
CA HIS A 185 -9.46 11.67 -1.21
C HIS A 185 -10.73 11.74 -0.36
N TYR A 186 -10.59 11.92 0.96
CA TYR A 186 -11.75 12.11 1.84
C TYR A 186 -12.53 13.38 1.54
N MET A 187 -11.85 14.48 1.17
CA MET A 187 -12.52 15.73 0.78
C MET A 187 -13.34 15.56 -0.51
N LEU A 188 -12.85 14.81 -1.50
CA LEU A 188 -13.59 14.51 -2.73
C LEU A 188 -14.79 13.63 -2.44
N GLY A 189 -14.67 12.61 -1.60
CA GLY A 189 -15.79 11.81 -1.15
C GLY A 189 -16.88 12.63 -0.44
N ALA A 190 -16.48 13.56 0.44
CA ALA A 190 -17.42 14.49 1.07
C ALA A 190 -18.05 15.45 0.05
N ALA A 191 -17.26 15.99 -0.88
CA ALA A 191 -17.73 16.89 -1.91
C ALA A 191 -18.74 16.20 -2.84
N ALA A 192 -18.56 14.91 -3.16
CA ALA A 192 -19.49 14.14 -3.97
C ALA A 192 -20.90 14.04 -3.35
N ILE A 193 -21.01 14.09 -2.02
CA ILE A 193 -22.30 14.09 -1.30
C ILE A 193 -22.91 15.50 -1.28
N MET A 194 -22.09 16.55 -1.22
CA MET A 194 -22.55 17.94 -1.02
C MET A 194 -22.75 18.73 -2.31
N ALA A 195 -22.07 18.34 -3.40
CA ALA A 195 -22.08 19.07 -4.65
C ALA A 195 -23.38 18.82 -5.45
N PRO A 196 -23.75 19.75 -6.36
CA PRO A 196 -24.80 19.50 -7.34
C PRO A 196 -24.55 18.22 -8.14
N ARG A 197 -25.63 17.56 -8.58
CA ARG A 197 -25.57 16.25 -9.23
C ARG A 197 -24.72 16.24 -10.50
N GLU A 198 -24.58 17.38 -11.20
CA GLU A 198 -23.73 17.49 -12.38
C GLU A 198 -22.25 17.26 -12.08
N TRP A 199 -21.80 17.54 -10.84
CA TRP A 199 -20.41 17.42 -10.41
C TRP A 199 -20.05 16.04 -9.85
N LEU A 200 -21.04 15.18 -9.62
CA LEU A 200 -20.84 13.86 -9.00
C LEU A 200 -19.77 13.04 -9.76
N TRP A 201 -19.98 12.79 -11.05
CA TRP A 201 -19.06 11.96 -11.84
C TRP A 201 -17.67 12.60 -12.05
N PRO A 202 -17.55 13.91 -12.34
CA PRO A 202 -16.24 14.57 -12.34
C PRO A 202 -15.47 14.39 -11.03
N ILE A 203 -16.12 14.59 -9.87
CA ILE A 203 -15.49 14.43 -8.55
C ILE A 203 -15.02 12.98 -8.35
N LEU A 204 -15.91 12.00 -8.59
CA LEU A 204 -15.62 10.58 -8.41
C LEU A 204 -14.53 10.07 -9.38
N THR A 205 -14.42 10.67 -10.56
CA THR A 205 -13.36 10.36 -11.52
C THR A 205 -12.00 10.88 -11.04
N VAL A 206 -11.95 12.13 -10.56
CA VAL A 206 -10.72 12.72 -9.99
C VAL A 206 -10.30 11.93 -8.76
N ASP A 207 -11.26 11.52 -7.92
CA ASP A 207 -11.00 10.72 -6.74
C ASP A 207 -10.39 9.36 -7.09
N ALA A 208 -10.96 8.65 -8.07
CA ALA A 208 -10.40 7.37 -8.52
C ALA A 208 -8.97 7.50 -9.07
N LEU A 209 -8.68 8.58 -9.81
CA LEU A 209 -7.32 8.87 -10.29
C LEU A 209 -6.36 9.14 -9.13
N LEU A 210 -6.81 9.90 -8.13
CA LEU A 210 -6.06 10.18 -6.91
C LEU A 210 -5.75 8.89 -6.14
N VAL A 211 -6.70 7.96 -6.04
CA VAL A 211 -6.50 6.64 -5.42
C VAL A 211 -5.44 5.82 -6.19
N GLY A 212 -5.43 5.89 -7.52
CA GLY A 212 -4.36 5.28 -8.32
C GLY A 212 -2.96 5.83 -8.00
N TRP A 213 -2.84 7.15 -7.83
CA TRP A 213 -1.59 7.76 -7.40
C TRP A 213 -1.21 7.41 -5.96
N LEU A 214 -2.18 7.41 -5.06
CA LEU A 214 -2.01 7.00 -3.66
C LEU A 214 -1.47 5.57 -3.57
N CYS A 215 -2.05 4.62 -4.33
CA CYS A 215 -1.55 3.26 -4.43
C CYS A 215 -0.06 3.20 -4.80
N ALA A 216 0.35 4.00 -5.79
CA ALA A 216 1.74 4.09 -6.21
C ALA A 216 2.66 4.71 -5.14
N VAL A 217 2.21 5.76 -4.45
CA VAL A 217 2.96 6.35 -3.33
C VAL A 217 3.13 5.36 -2.19
N MET A 218 2.07 4.63 -1.82
CA MET A 218 2.11 3.61 -0.76
C MET A 218 3.13 2.51 -1.07
N ALA A 219 3.11 1.96 -2.28
CA ALA A 219 4.05 0.93 -2.71
C ALA A 219 5.51 1.46 -2.75
N ALA A 220 5.70 2.67 -3.28
CA ALA A 220 7.03 3.30 -3.33
C ALA A 220 7.56 3.63 -1.92
N SER A 221 6.70 4.10 -1.00
CA SER A 221 7.08 4.31 0.39
C SER A 221 7.45 3.02 1.09
N ASN A 222 6.71 1.94 0.85
CA ASN A 222 7.01 0.63 1.43
C ASN A 222 8.40 0.14 0.99
N TYR A 223 8.75 0.31 -0.28
CA TYR A 223 10.11 0.04 -0.77
C TYR A 223 11.16 0.88 -0.02
N VAL A 224 10.98 2.20 0.03
CA VAL A 224 11.89 3.14 0.71
C VAL A 224 12.11 2.76 2.18
N VAL A 225 11.04 2.44 2.91
CA VAL A 225 11.13 2.01 4.31
C VAL A 225 11.86 0.66 4.43
N ALA A 226 11.48 -0.34 3.63
CA ALA A 226 12.08 -1.67 3.67
C ALA A 226 13.60 -1.60 3.44
N MET A 227 14.01 -0.89 2.38
CA MET A 227 15.41 -0.71 2.02
C MET A 227 16.20 -0.03 3.14
N ARG A 228 15.62 1.02 3.76
CA ARG A 228 16.23 1.67 4.92
C ARG A 228 16.38 0.70 6.10
N ALA A 229 15.36 -0.08 6.41
CA ALA A 229 15.36 -1.00 7.53
C ALA A 229 16.37 -2.13 7.34
N VAL A 230 16.43 -2.73 6.15
CA VAL A 230 17.39 -3.79 5.79
C VAL A 230 18.82 -3.26 5.86
N ALA A 231 19.10 -2.06 5.33
CA ALA A 231 20.43 -1.45 5.42
C ALA A 231 20.87 -1.26 6.88
N LEU A 232 19.99 -0.75 7.74
CA LEU A 232 20.29 -0.56 9.16
C LEU A 232 20.44 -1.88 9.92
N ALA A 233 19.69 -2.92 9.57
CA ALA A 233 19.85 -4.25 10.15
C ALA A 233 21.19 -4.87 9.76
N GLY A 234 21.59 -4.75 8.49
CA GLY A 234 22.90 -5.20 7.99
C GLY A 234 24.07 -4.49 8.68
N SER A 235 23.97 -3.18 8.94
CA SER A 235 24.98 -2.44 9.69
C SER A 235 25.06 -2.85 11.17
N ALA A 236 23.91 -3.12 11.80
CA ALA A 236 23.88 -3.56 13.20
C ALA A 236 24.51 -4.95 13.42
N LEU A 237 24.35 -5.86 12.45
CA LEU A 237 25.00 -7.17 12.45
C LEU A 237 26.52 -7.08 12.26
N ARG A 238 27.02 -6.07 11.55
CA ARG A 238 28.48 -5.84 11.39
C ARG A 238 29.14 -5.26 12.64
N GLY A 239 28.40 -4.46 13.43
CA GLY A 239 28.92 -3.80 14.63
C GLY A 239 29.09 -4.71 15.86
N SER A 240 28.68 -5.98 15.81
CA SER A 240 28.68 -6.90 16.96
C SER A 240 29.91 -7.83 17.06
N GLY A 241 30.99 -7.57 16.31
CA GLY A 241 32.29 -8.21 16.56
C GLY A 241 32.79 -9.19 15.50
N ALA A 242 32.75 -8.83 14.21
CA ALA A 242 33.47 -9.60 13.19
C ALA A 242 34.25 -8.67 12.26
N ALA A 243 35.57 -8.86 12.28
CA ALA A 243 36.46 -8.47 11.19
C ALA A 243 35.94 -9.04 9.87
N ASP A 244 36.34 -8.39 8.78
CA ASP A 244 36.04 -8.64 7.38
C ASP A 244 35.77 -10.13 7.03
N VAL A 245 34.50 -10.55 7.13
CA VAL A 245 34.02 -11.83 6.60
C VAL A 245 32.83 -11.51 5.70
N ALA A 246 33.00 -11.86 4.42
CA ALA A 246 32.03 -11.94 3.33
C ALA A 246 30.71 -11.17 3.50
N ARG A 247 30.46 -10.21 2.58
CA ARG A 247 29.17 -9.52 2.42
C ARG A 247 28.00 -10.48 2.72
N PRO A 248 27.17 -10.24 3.75
CA PRO A 248 25.93 -10.99 3.87
C PRO A 248 25.14 -10.79 2.58
N ALA A 249 24.75 -11.89 1.92
CA ALA A 249 24.16 -11.91 0.58
C ALA A 249 22.96 -10.95 0.44
N VAL A 250 22.28 -10.64 1.54
CA VAL A 250 21.16 -9.70 1.61
C VAL A 250 21.58 -8.25 1.29
N ALA A 251 22.74 -7.78 1.79
CA ALA A 251 23.20 -6.40 1.55
C ALA A 251 23.76 -6.19 0.14
N ALA A 252 24.21 -7.26 -0.52
CA ALA A 252 24.72 -7.21 -1.90
C ALA A 252 23.60 -7.18 -2.95
N ARG A 253 22.40 -7.70 -2.61
CA ARG A 253 21.24 -7.77 -3.53
C ARG A 253 20.45 -6.46 -3.65
N TYR A 254 20.66 -5.53 -2.72
CA TYR A 254 19.87 -4.31 -2.59
C TYR A 254 20.77 -3.06 -2.48
N PRO A 255 21.45 -2.66 -3.57
CA PRO A 255 22.20 -1.40 -3.57
C PRO A 255 21.22 -0.24 -3.37
N GLY A 256 21.46 0.55 -2.31
CA GLY A 256 20.64 1.71 -1.94
C GLY A 256 21.04 3.00 -2.64
#